data_AF-A0A9E5KVU7-F1
#
_entry.id   AF-A0A9E5KVU7-F1
#
_cell.length_a   1.000
_cell.length_b   1.000
_cell.length_c   1.000
_cell.angle_alpha   90.00
_cell.angle_beta   90.00
_cell.angle_gamma   90.00
#
_symmetry.space_group_name_H-M   'P 1'
#
loop_
_entity.id
_entity.type
_entity.pdbx_description
1 polymer ?
#
loop_
_entity_poly.entity_id
_entity_poly.type
_entity_poly.pdbx_seq_one_letter_code
_entity_poly.pdbx_strand_id
1 'polypeptide(L)'
;MNKIGIIGCGNMGGAIAQALCEKKGFQVMLYDNDHEKLAFSAEKLGAKAAVSLQNLLEENTLLLIAVKPQVLPSLYAQLRSYGSASRMWISIAAGVPLSVLATQLGTANVVRYMPNIAA
;
A
#
# COMPACT_ATOMS: atom_id res chain seq x y z
N MET A 1 11.02 9.10 11.92
CA MET A 1 10.80 8.77 10.49
C MET A 1 9.46 8.07 10.38
N ASN A 2 8.62 8.47 9.43
CA ASN A 2 7.32 7.89 9.18
C ASN A 2 7.49 6.66 8.27
N LYS A 3 7.05 5.49 8.73
CA LYS A 3 7.07 4.26 7.95
C LYS A 3 5.79 4.15 7.13
N ILE A 4 5.92 3.82 5.84
CA ILE A 4 4.78 3.60 4.96
C ILE A 4 4.94 2.27 4.22
N GLY A 5 3.91 1.43 4.32
CA GLY A 5 3.78 0.21 3.56
C GLY A 5 2.97 0.44 2.30
N ILE A 6 3.49 0.06 1.13
CA ILE A 6 2.81 0.18 -0.16
C ILE A 6 2.53 -1.23 -0.70
N ILE A 7 1.24 -1.51 -0.92
CA ILE A 7 0.73 -2.76 -1.46
C ILE A 7 0.47 -2.54 -2.96
N GLY A 8 1.35 -3.08 -3.80
CA GLY A 8 1.37 -2.94 -5.25
C GLY A 8 2.49 -2.03 -5.74
N CYS A 9 3.36 -2.57 -6.60
CA CYS A 9 4.50 -1.89 -7.23
C CYS A 9 4.27 -1.58 -8.72
N GLY A 10 3.01 -1.56 -9.17
CA GLY A 10 2.66 -1.11 -10.53
C GLY A 10 2.89 0.40 -10.71
N ASN A 11 2.57 0.95 -11.90
CA ASN A 11 2.88 2.34 -12.27
C ASN A 11 2.61 3.38 -11.18
N MET A 12 1.39 3.42 -10.63
CA MET A 12 1.04 4.40 -9.60
C MET A 12 1.71 4.12 -8.25
N GLY A 13 1.76 2.85 -7.83
CA GLY A 13 2.42 2.47 -6.58
C GLY A 13 3.91 2.77 -6.60
N GLY A 14 4.58 2.47 -7.72
CA GLY A 14 5.99 2.77 -7.96
C GLY A 14 6.28 4.27 -8.03
N ALA A 15 5.44 5.07 -8.72
CA ALA A 15 5.60 6.52 -8.78
C ALA A 15 5.47 7.17 -7.39
N ILE A 16 4.48 6.75 -6.60
CA ILE A 16 4.29 7.24 -5.23
C ILE A 16 5.46 6.80 -4.33
N ALA A 17 5.91 5.54 -4.46
CA ALA A 17 7.07 5.04 -3.74
C ALA A 17 8.33 5.86 -4.03
N GLN A 18 8.58 6.16 -5.31
CA GLN A 18 9.71 6.97 -5.74
C GLN A 18 9.68 8.35 -5.09
N ALA A 19 8.56 9.08 -5.22
CA ALA A 19 8.41 10.41 -4.64
C ALA A 19 8.57 10.42 -3.11
N LEU A 20 8.20 9.33 -2.43
CA LEU A 20 8.37 9.19 -0.98
C LEU A 20 9.80 8.85 -0.58
N CYS A 21 10.50 8.00 -1.33
CA CYS A 21 11.91 7.70 -1.10
C CYS A 21 12.81 8.92 -1.27
N GLU A 22 12.46 9.85 -2.18
CA GLU A 22 13.19 11.10 -2.37
C GLU A 22 12.99 12.11 -1.22
N LYS A 23 11.92 11.95 -0.41
CA LYS A 23 11.61 12.85 0.71
C LYS A 23 12.30 12.41 2.00
N LYS A 24 13.00 13.36 2.64
CA LYS A 24 13.53 13.15 3.99
C LYS A 24 12.39 12.86 4.97
N GLY A 25 12.59 11.86 5.82
CA GLY A 25 11.68 11.52 6.91
C GLY A 25 10.73 10.36 6.65
N PHE A 26 10.70 9.79 5.44
CA PHE A 26 9.95 8.58 5.13
C PHE A 26 10.84 7.34 5.04
N GLN A 27 10.30 6.19 5.46
CA GLN A 27 10.85 4.86 5.19
C GLN A 27 9.78 4.07 4.43
N VAL A 28 10.08 3.70 3.19
CA VAL A 28 9.14 3.01 2.31
C VAL A 28 9.40 1.52 2.35
N MET A 29 8.34 0.74 2.55
CA MET A 29 8.35 -0.71 2.45
C MET A 29 7.35 -1.14 1.37
N LEU A 30 7.77 -1.99 0.45
CA LEU A 30 7.01 -2.38 -0.72
C LEU A 30 6.57 -3.84 -0.62
N TYR A 31 5.40 -4.15 -1.17
CA TYR A 31 4.95 -5.50 -1.42
C TYR A 31 4.31 -5.58 -2.81
N ASP A 32 4.60 -6.64 -3.54
CA ASP A 32 3.90 -7.03 -4.77
C ASP A 32 3.86 -8.57 -4.81
N ASN A 33 2.84 -9.15 -5.44
CA ASN A 33 2.78 -10.61 -5.61
C ASN A 33 3.74 -11.09 -6.71
N ASP A 34 4.16 -10.19 -7.60
CA ASP A 34 5.26 -10.38 -8.52
C ASP A 34 6.59 -10.07 -7.82
N HIS A 35 7.29 -11.12 -7.41
CA HIS A 35 8.55 -11.03 -6.67
C HIS A 35 9.68 -10.37 -7.45
N GLU A 36 9.72 -10.55 -8.79
CA GLU A 36 10.73 -9.90 -9.64
C GLU A 36 10.47 -8.40 -9.69
N LYS A 37 9.21 -7.98 -9.89
CA LYS A 37 8.81 -6.57 -9.86
C LYS A 37 9.09 -5.93 -8.51
N LEU A 38 8.82 -6.64 -7.41
CA LEU A 38 9.11 -6.18 -6.06
C LEU A 38 10.61 -5.94 -5.86
N ALA A 39 11.44 -6.93 -6.19
CA ALA A 39 12.89 -6.83 -6.03
C ALA A 39 13.46 -5.68 -6.85
N PHE A 40 13.10 -5.60 -8.13
CA PHE A 40 13.52 -4.52 -9.03
C PHE A 40 13.13 -3.13 -8.50
N SER A 41 11.87 -2.97 -8.06
CA SER A 41 11.36 -1.68 -7.57
C SER A 41 12.04 -1.28 -6.25
N ALA A 42 12.23 -2.23 -5.33
CA ALA A 42 12.87 -1.97 -4.05
C ALA A 42 14.34 -1.55 -4.24
N GLU A 43 15.09 -2.27 -5.07
CA GLU A 43 16.48 -1.95 -5.39
C GLU A 43 16.59 -0.57 -6.06
N LYS A 44 15.81 -0.34 -7.12
CA LYS A 44 15.83 0.93 -7.88
C LYS A 44 15.53 2.14 -7.00
N LEU A 45 14.63 2.02 -6.04
CA LEU A 45 14.14 3.13 -5.21
C LEU A 45 14.85 3.25 -3.85
N GLY A 46 15.73 2.32 -3.50
CA GLY A 46 16.30 2.23 -2.16
C GLY A 46 15.25 1.95 -1.07
N ALA A 47 14.15 1.29 -1.43
CA ALA A 47 13.07 0.92 -0.52
C ALA A 47 13.28 -0.48 0.07
N LYS A 48 12.59 -0.80 1.17
CA LYS A 48 12.60 -2.14 1.75
C LYS A 48 11.61 -3.05 1.02
N ALA A 49 12.06 -4.18 0.49
CA ALA A 49 11.16 -5.24 0.01
C ALA A 49 10.59 -6.03 1.21
N ALA A 50 9.27 -6.17 1.28
CA ALA A 50 8.63 -7.02 2.27
C ALA A 50 8.74 -8.50 1.90
N VAL A 51 9.02 -9.35 2.89
CA VAL A 51 9.10 -10.81 2.66
C VAL A 51 7.73 -11.45 2.47
N SER A 52 6.67 -10.78 2.93
CA SER A 52 5.27 -11.18 2.76
C SER A 52 4.34 -9.98 2.96
N LEU A 53 3.07 -10.10 2.57
CA LEU A 53 2.05 -9.08 2.86
C LEU A 53 1.90 -8.88 4.37
N GLN A 54 1.90 -9.98 5.12
CA GLN A 54 1.87 -9.96 6.59
C GLN A 54 3.04 -9.15 7.18
N ASN A 55 4.27 -9.39 6.72
CA ASN A 55 5.43 -8.65 7.20
C ASN A 55 5.30 -7.13 6.94
N LEU A 56 4.78 -6.74 5.77
CA LEU A 56 4.49 -5.32 5.49
C LEU A 56 3.46 -4.75 6.48
N LEU A 57 2.38 -5.48 6.74
CA LEU A 57 1.29 -5.06 7.63
C LEU A 57 1.70 -5.01 9.11
N GLU A 58 2.69 -5.81 9.53
CA GLU A 58 3.22 -5.79 10.89
C GLU A 58 4.18 -4.62 11.13
N GLU A 59 4.98 -4.25 10.13
CA GLU A 59 5.99 -3.21 10.26
C GLU A 59 5.48 -1.77 10.02
N ASN A 60 4.25 -1.62 9.53
CA ASN A 60 3.70 -0.33 9.11
C ASN A 60 2.29 -0.08 9.67
N THR A 61 2.05 1.16 10.10
CA THR A 61 0.71 1.63 10.52
C THR A 61 0.06 2.56 9.50
N LEU A 62 0.85 3.12 8.57
CA LEU A 62 0.37 3.87 7.41
C LEU A 62 0.51 2.97 6.17
N LEU A 63 -0.61 2.65 5.54
CA LEU A 63 -0.70 1.62 4.50
C LEU A 63 -1.35 2.17 3.24
N LEU A 64 -0.68 2.07 2.10
CA LEU A 64 -1.19 2.46 0.79
C LEU A 64 -1.59 1.24 -0.02
N ILE A 65 -2.85 1.16 -0.40
CA ILE A 65 -3.40 0.17 -1.33
C ILE A 65 -3.29 0.73 -2.75
N ALA A 66 -2.29 0.25 -3.49
CA ALA A 66 -1.94 0.63 -4.86
C ALA A 66 -2.12 -0.51 -5.89
N VAL A 67 -3.00 -1.47 -5.58
CA VAL A 67 -3.39 -2.56 -6.51
C VAL A 67 -4.61 -2.21 -7.34
N LYS A 68 -4.81 -2.93 -8.45
CA LYS A 68 -6.03 -2.82 -9.26
C LYS A 68 -7.27 -3.22 -8.42
N PRO A 69 -8.44 -2.59 -8.62
CA PRO A 69 -9.68 -2.94 -7.90
C PRO A 69 -10.05 -4.41 -7.97
N GLN A 70 -9.73 -5.08 -9.09
CA GLN A 70 -9.98 -6.50 -9.32
C GLN A 70 -9.16 -7.43 -8.43
N VAL A 71 -8.02 -6.94 -7.92
CA VAL A 71 -7.11 -7.71 -7.04
C VAL A 71 -7.53 -7.61 -5.58
N LEU A 72 -8.22 -6.54 -5.18
CA LEU A 72 -8.61 -6.31 -3.78
C LEU A 72 -9.40 -7.46 -3.13
N PRO A 73 -10.38 -8.10 -3.80
CA PRO A 73 -11.13 -9.21 -3.22
C PRO A 73 -10.26 -10.35 -2.69
N SER A 74 -9.14 -10.68 -3.34
CA SER A 74 -8.24 -11.75 -2.88
C SER A 74 -7.40 -11.36 -1.67
N LEU A 75 -7.27 -10.06 -1.38
CA LEU A 75 -6.47 -9.55 -0.28
C LEU A 75 -7.29 -9.29 0.99
N TYR A 76 -8.60 -9.07 0.88
CA TYR A 76 -9.42 -8.60 2.01
C TYR A 76 -9.30 -9.45 3.27
N ALA A 77 -9.29 -10.78 3.16
CA ALA A 77 -9.15 -11.65 4.33
C ALA A 77 -7.86 -11.36 5.11
N GLN A 78 -6.74 -11.18 4.41
CA GLN A 78 -5.46 -10.84 5.04
C GLN A 78 -5.48 -9.42 5.58
N LEU A 79 -5.95 -8.43 4.80
CA LEU A 79 -5.99 -7.04 5.23
C LEU A 79 -6.88 -6.82 6.46
N ARG A 80 -8.01 -7.54 6.54
CA ARG A 80 -8.97 -7.45 7.65
C ARG A 80 -8.40 -7.89 8.99
N SER A 81 -7.56 -8.93 9.00
CA SER A 81 -6.87 -9.41 10.21
C SER A 81 -5.95 -8.35 10.84
N TYR A 82 -5.68 -7.29 10.10
CA TYR A 82 -4.80 -6.18 10.43
C TYR A 82 -5.57 -4.85 10.53
N GLY A 83 -6.89 -4.90 10.47
CA GLY A 83 -7.79 -3.77 10.66
C GLY A 83 -7.84 -3.30 12.11
N SER A 84 -7.51 -2.04 12.35
CA SER A 84 -7.65 -1.42 13.68
C SER A 84 -7.83 0.09 13.58
N ALA A 85 -8.23 0.72 14.68
CA ALA A 85 -8.28 2.18 14.81
C ALA A 85 -6.88 2.83 14.95
N SER A 86 -5.82 2.04 15.15
CA SER A 86 -4.44 2.54 15.26
C SER A 86 -3.70 2.61 13.92
N ARG A 87 -4.36 2.19 12.83
CA ARG A 87 -3.79 2.15 11.49
C ARG A 87 -4.58 3.05 10.54
N MET A 88 -3.87 3.60 9.56
CA MET A 88 -4.44 4.44 8.52
C MET A 88 -4.23 3.78 7.17
N TRP A 89 -5.33 3.60 6.45
CA TRP A 89 -5.35 3.03 5.12
C TRP A 89 -5.59 4.14 4.10
N ILE A 90 -4.77 4.20 3.07
CA ILE A 90 -4.94 5.06 1.91
C ILE A 90 -5.22 4.14 0.73
N SER A 91 -6.28 4.40 -0.05
CA SER A 91 -6.57 3.61 -1.25
C SER A 91 -6.57 4.47 -2.49
N ILE A 92 -5.87 4.02 -3.53
CA ILE A 92 -5.93 4.58 -4.89
C ILE A 92 -6.71 3.69 -5.88
N ALA A 93 -7.30 2.59 -5.40
CA ALA A 93 -8.10 1.68 -6.22
C ALA A 93 -9.42 2.32 -6.68
N ALA A 94 -9.46 2.80 -7.94
CA ALA A 94 -10.62 3.45 -8.53
C ALA A 94 -11.91 2.59 -8.47
N GLY A 95 -13.07 3.23 -8.34
CA GLY A 95 -14.37 2.55 -8.41
C GLY A 95 -14.73 1.66 -7.21
N VAL A 96 -13.93 1.63 -6.15
CA VAL A 96 -14.27 0.92 -4.90
C VAL A 96 -14.86 1.91 -3.89
N PRO A 97 -16.11 1.73 -3.42
CA PRO A 97 -16.68 2.62 -2.41
C PRO A 97 -15.89 2.59 -1.10
N LEU A 98 -15.78 3.73 -0.41
CA LEU A 98 -15.16 3.79 0.92
C LEU A 98 -15.89 2.89 1.93
N SER A 99 -17.22 2.74 1.83
CA SER A 99 -17.99 1.82 2.67
C SER A 99 -17.58 0.36 2.50
N VAL A 100 -17.27 -0.06 1.26
CA VAL A 100 -16.76 -1.40 0.97
C VAL A 100 -15.37 -1.57 1.59
N LEU A 101 -14.47 -0.61 1.39
CA LEU A 101 -13.14 -0.66 1.99
C LEU A 101 -13.20 -0.70 3.52
N ALA A 102 -14.01 0.15 4.15
CA ALA A 102 -14.13 0.19 5.60
C ALA A 102 -14.67 -1.13 6.17
N THR A 103 -15.66 -1.72 5.51
CA THR A 103 -16.22 -3.03 5.89
C THR A 103 -15.17 -4.14 5.76
N GLN A 104 -14.48 -4.19 4.62
CA GLN A 104 -13.52 -5.24 4.32
C GLN A 104 -12.23 -5.11 5.12
N LEU A 105 -11.80 -3.90 5.45
CA LEU A 105 -10.65 -3.62 6.31
C LEU A 105 -11.01 -3.70 7.80
N GLY A 106 -12.29 -3.75 8.17
CA GLY A 106 -12.73 -3.78 9.57
C GLY A 106 -12.43 -2.48 10.34
N THR A 107 -12.27 -1.35 9.64
CA THR A 107 -11.96 -0.05 10.26
C THR A 107 -12.48 1.10 9.40
N ALA A 108 -12.90 2.20 10.02
CA ALA A 108 -13.30 3.43 9.33
C ALA A 108 -12.11 4.32 8.95
N ASN A 109 -10.89 4.00 9.39
CA ASN A 109 -9.67 4.77 9.13
C ASN A 109 -9.14 4.53 7.71
N VAL A 110 -9.97 4.87 6.72
CA VAL A 110 -9.68 4.68 5.30
C VAL A 110 -9.88 6.00 4.57
N VAL A 111 -8.83 6.45 3.88
CA VAL A 111 -8.84 7.65 3.05
C VAL A 111 -8.72 7.26 1.59
N ARG A 112 -9.54 7.91 0.76
CA ARG A 112 -9.44 7.81 -0.70
C ARG A 112 -8.46 8.86 -1.20
N TYR A 113 -7.46 8.44 -1.97
CA TYR A 113 -6.63 9.32 -2.77
C TYR A 113 -6.82 8.93 -4.24
N MET A 114 -7.02 9.89 -5.14
CA MET A 114 -7.24 9.63 -6.56
C MET A 114 -6.19 10.39 -7.38
N PRO A 115 -4.95 9.89 -7.43
CA PRO A 115 -3.91 10.53 -8.22
C PRO A 115 -4.22 10.41 -9.72
N ASN A 116 -3.70 11.35 -10.50
CA ASN A 116 -3.61 11.20 -11.94
C ASN A 116 -2.18 10.76 -12.31
N ILE A 117 -2.00 10.21 -13.51
CA ILE A 117 -0.71 9.68 -13.97
C ILE A 117 0.33 10.79 -14.24
N ALA A 118 -0.11 12.05 -14.27
CA ALA A 118 0.70 13.24 -14.53
C ALA A 118 1.06 14.02 -13.25
N ALA A 119 0.77 13.46 -12.07
CA ALA A 119 1.07 14.04 -10.77
C ALA A 119 2.45 13.61 -10.25
#